data_AF-A0A1V1WXU4-F1
#
_entry.id   AF-A0A1V1WXU4-F1
#
_cell.length_a   1.000
_cell.length_b   1.000
_cell.length_c   1.000
_cell.angle_alpha   90.00
_cell.angle_beta   90.00
_cell.angle_gamma   90.00
#
_symmetry.space_group_name_H-M   'P 1'
#
loop_
_entity.id
_entity.type
_entity.pdbx_description
1 polymer ?
#
loop_
_entity_poly.entity_id
_entity_poly.type
_entity_poly.pdbx_seq_one_letter_code
_entity_poly.pdbx_strand_id
1 'polypeptide(L)'
;MRTKIEIDTLLDQLPYRRKKEKVKKVQLDWNAEWERFDAKKLFEFDLATIPEEKLGAIRKREEVIMDGNHAALSILTRLVDGLCGYPITPSTPIAEDFARVASNGQKNLFGSELMYFQPSDELSAIAAVEAMSSQGGRYVDNSSSQGLVLKTKNLFSVAGKRLPVVMTIMAREVNKGSLSIHCGHTDFYGVRNTGWAQLVAGDNQELHDLLSVAFKTAELRQVMLPCMIIGDGFIKSHALENIKLLSDDFLKYFVGPPNRLYQPDFEQKTLTGTFTDVDLTMEGQVAQDLAYRFIKRGLIATMNMMNKIMGTDLKAVECYRTEDAEMVVVILGSAAGVVKDVVDYYRDVKGLKVGVVRPVLFNPPCFQELAYGVRNAKVITVLERSGTSHNQLLLADIQSALQVSLRAGREGRKEHKIYGRTDMPTLLHGVYGLGSKDFNKYDVAAVLENMWACFQGKTREHFLRDFFVGIEGPYTLKPEPLSDYKDREIGMTFIGIGAEGVKTALETAALIYAEGS
;
A
#
# COMPACT_ATOMS: atom_id res chain seq x y z
N MET A 1 15.65 4.80 69.76
CA MET A 1 14.71 5.75 69.12
C MET A 1 14.67 5.43 67.63
N ARG A 2 13.55 4.92 67.09
CA ARG A 2 13.36 4.84 65.63
C ARG A 2 12.98 6.23 65.15
N THR A 3 13.82 6.84 64.32
CA THR A 3 13.53 8.12 63.68
C THR A 3 12.26 7.96 62.86
N LYS A 4 11.19 8.67 63.24
CA LYS A 4 9.97 8.75 62.43
C LYS A 4 10.37 9.49 61.16
N ILE A 5 10.56 8.75 60.08
CA ILE A 5 10.69 9.34 58.76
C ILE A 5 9.27 9.68 58.33
N GLU A 6 8.92 10.96 58.38
CA GLU A 6 7.66 11.45 57.86
C GLU A 6 7.69 11.31 56.33
N ILE A 7 6.84 10.40 55.83
CA ILE A 7 6.73 10.07 54.40
C ILE A 7 6.46 11.33 53.56
N ASP A 8 5.71 12.29 54.10
CA ASP A 8 5.41 13.55 53.42
C ASP A 8 6.66 14.40 53.15
N THR A 9 7.65 14.38 54.05
CA THR A 9 8.90 15.13 53.86
C THR A 9 9.78 14.51 52.78
N LEU A 10 9.79 13.18 52.67
CA LEU A 10 10.47 12.47 51.58
C LEU A 10 9.78 12.73 50.24
N LEU A 11 8.45 12.73 50.22
CA LEU A 11 7.67 13.03 49.03
C LEU A 11 7.93 14.45 48.50
N ASP A 12 8.10 15.45 49.38
CA ASP A 12 8.42 16.84 48.99
C ASP A 12 9.86 17.07 48.51
N GLN A 13 10.76 16.15 48.84
CA GLN A 13 12.14 16.17 48.34
C GLN A 13 12.26 15.49 46.97
N LEU A 14 11.24 14.76 46.52
CA LEU A 14 11.28 14.10 45.23
C LEU A 14 11.14 15.14 44.09
N PRO A 15 12.01 15.08 43.06
CA PRO A 15 12.05 16.07 41.98
C PRO A 15 10.73 16.29 41.25
N TYR A 16 9.82 15.31 41.30
CA TYR A 16 8.52 15.34 40.64
C TYR A 16 7.43 16.05 41.45
N ARG A 17 7.52 16.14 42.79
CA ARG A 17 6.50 16.82 43.61
C ARG A 17 6.66 18.35 43.54
N ARG A 18 7.90 18.84 43.47
CA ARG A 18 8.23 20.27 43.23
C ARG A 18 7.84 20.77 41.83
N LYS A 19 7.67 19.90 40.84
CA LYS A 19 7.30 20.26 39.46
C LYS A 19 5.79 20.50 39.25
N LYS A 20 4.94 20.27 40.26
CA LYS A 20 3.49 20.56 40.14
C LYS A 20 3.17 22.06 40.11
N GLU A 21 4.08 22.92 40.57
CA GLU A 21 3.87 24.36 40.48
C GLU A 21 4.32 24.89 39.11
N LYS A 22 3.33 25.26 38.29
CA LYS A 22 3.44 25.78 36.91
C LYS A 22 3.70 24.74 35.83
N VAL A 23 2.84 23.73 35.73
CA VAL A 23 2.47 23.26 34.39
C VAL A 23 1.65 24.38 33.76
N LYS A 24 2.26 25.22 32.91
CA LYS A 24 1.49 26.00 31.94
C LYS A 24 0.70 24.95 31.15
N LYS A 25 -0.61 24.80 31.43
CA LYS A 25 -1.48 24.06 30.53
C LYS A 25 -1.36 24.78 29.20
N VAL A 26 -0.62 24.19 28.27
CA VAL A 26 -0.60 24.66 26.89
C VAL A 26 -2.04 24.52 26.44
N GLN A 27 -2.75 25.64 26.30
CA GLN A 27 -4.06 25.64 25.66
C GLN A 27 -3.81 25.38 24.19
N LEU A 28 -3.95 24.11 23.80
CA LEU A 28 -3.97 23.72 22.40
C LEU A 28 -5.33 24.10 21.85
N ASP A 29 -5.34 25.05 20.92
CA ASP A 29 -6.49 25.25 20.05
C ASP A 29 -6.49 24.10 19.03
N TRP A 30 -7.27 23.06 19.33
CA TRP A 30 -7.37 21.87 18.49
C TRP A 30 -7.90 22.18 17.09
N ASN A 31 -8.73 23.22 16.93
CA ASN A 31 -9.19 23.62 15.60
C ASN A 31 -8.04 24.25 14.82
N ALA A 32 -7.31 25.19 15.44
CA ALA A 32 -6.14 25.79 14.82
C ALA A 32 -5.05 24.75 14.51
N GLU A 33 -4.74 23.81 15.42
CA GLU A 33 -3.75 22.74 15.14
C GLU A 33 -4.21 21.79 14.04
N TRP A 34 -5.51 21.51 13.94
CA TRP A 34 -6.07 20.67 12.89
C TRP A 34 -6.13 21.36 11.52
N GLU A 35 -6.37 22.67 11.50
CA GLU A 35 -6.46 23.49 10.29
C GLU A 35 -5.12 24.12 9.87
N ARG A 36 -4.11 24.12 10.75
CA ARG A 36 -2.77 24.68 10.50
C ARG A 36 -2.12 24.11 9.24
N PHE A 37 -2.46 22.89 8.86
CA PHE A 37 -1.94 22.23 7.68
C PHE A 37 -3.07 22.01 6.65
N ASP A 38 -3.22 22.98 5.75
CA ASP A 38 -4.02 22.79 4.54
C ASP A 38 -3.28 21.82 3.62
N ALA A 39 -3.72 20.56 3.58
CA ALA A 39 -3.13 19.55 2.73
C ALA A 39 -3.17 19.92 1.24
N LYS A 40 -4.09 20.81 0.81
CA LYS A 40 -4.11 21.31 -0.58
C LYS A 40 -2.96 22.26 -0.88
N LYS A 41 -2.42 22.92 0.16
CA LYS A 41 -1.23 23.77 0.11
C LYS A 41 0.05 23.03 0.49
N LEU A 42 -0.07 21.81 1.01
CA LEU A 42 1.07 20.97 1.35
C LEU A 42 1.81 20.61 0.07
N PHE A 43 3.08 21.02 -0.02
CA PHE A 43 3.88 20.95 -1.24
C PHE A 43 3.32 21.74 -2.42
N GLU A 44 2.54 22.80 -2.17
CA GLU A 44 2.25 23.75 -3.25
C GLU A 44 3.54 24.47 -3.62
N PHE A 45 4.08 24.15 -4.79
CA PHE A 45 5.25 24.79 -5.34
C PHE A 45 5.01 25.09 -6.83
N ASP A 46 5.56 26.19 -7.32
CA ASP A 46 5.54 26.51 -8.73
C ASP A 46 6.67 25.75 -9.45
N LEU A 47 6.31 24.94 -10.45
CA LEU A 47 7.29 24.21 -11.27
C LEU A 47 8.27 25.14 -11.96
N ALA A 48 7.83 26.34 -12.32
CA ALA A 48 8.68 27.33 -12.99
C ALA A 48 9.84 27.83 -12.10
N THR A 49 9.80 27.57 -10.79
CA THR A 49 10.90 27.89 -9.87
C THR A 49 12.07 26.91 -9.96
N ILE A 50 11.87 25.73 -10.57
CA ILE A 50 12.95 24.78 -10.81
C ILE A 50 13.62 25.15 -12.14
N PRO A 51 14.94 25.44 -12.15
CA PRO A 51 15.66 25.71 -13.41
C PRO A 51 15.46 24.59 -14.42
N GLU A 52 15.29 24.94 -15.70
CA GLU A 52 14.93 23.98 -16.76
C GLU A 52 15.93 22.82 -16.88
N GLU A 53 17.24 23.11 -16.80
CA GLU A 53 18.29 22.09 -16.81
C GLU A 53 18.13 21.08 -15.65
N LYS A 54 17.87 21.60 -14.44
CA LYS A 54 17.64 20.78 -13.25
C LYS A 54 16.36 19.96 -13.38
N LEU A 55 15.29 20.55 -13.93
CA LEU A 55 14.04 19.85 -14.18
C LEU A 55 14.23 18.73 -15.21
N GLY A 56 15.05 18.96 -16.24
CA GLY A 56 15.45 17.95 -17.22
C GLY A 56 16.17 16.77 -16.58
N ALA A 57 17.15 17.03 -15.71
CA ALA A 57 17.85 15.98 -14.96
C ALA A 57 16.91 15.19 -14.03
N ILE A 58 16.04 15.89 -13.29
CA ILE A 58 15.01 15.30 -12.44
C ILE A 58 14.08 14.39 -13.27
N ARG A 59 13.63 14.84 -14.45
CA ARG A 59 12.70 14.10 -15.31
C ARG A 59 13.34 12.97 -16.08
N LYS A 60 14.67 12.84 -16.09
CA LYS A 60 15.35 11.74 -16.78
C LYS A 60 14.84 10.41 -16.23
N ARG A 61 14.47 9.52 -17.13
CA ARG A 61 14.05 8.15 -16.83
C ARG A 61 14.84 7.20 -17.72
N GLU A 62 15.44 6.21 -17.11
CA GLU A 62 16.06 5.09 -17.82
C GLU A 62 15.01 3.98 -17.96
N GLU A 63 14.81 3.50 -19.18
CA GLU A 63 13.94 2.35 -19.45
C GLU A 63 14.72 1.06 -19.24
N VAL A 64 14.17 0.19 -18.41
CA VAL A 64 14.80 -1.06 -18.00
C VAL A 64 13.73 -2.13 -17.85
N ILE A 65 14.08 -3.38 -18.08
CA ILE A 65 13.21 -4.52 -17.80
C ILE A 65 13.60 -5.13 -16.44
N MET A 66 12.65 -5.20 -15.52
CA MET A 66 12.89 -5.81 -14.20
C MET A 66 11.61 -6.29 -13.52
N ASP A 67 11.78 -7.21 -12.58
CA ASP A 67 10.68 -7.67 -11.72
C ASP A 67 10.41 -6.72 -10.55
N GLY A 68 9.31 -6.95 -9.84
CA GLY A 68 8.92 -6.13 -8.71
C GLY A 68 9.90 -6.15 -7.52
N ASN A 69 10.62 -7.25 -7.29
CA ASN A 69 11.64 -7.29 -6.23
C ASN A 69 12.80 -6.35 -6.56
N HIS A 70 13.31 -6.41 -7.79
CA HIS A 70 14.40 -5.55 -8.27
C HIS A 70 13.96 -4.09 -8.42
N ALA A 71 12.71 -3.85 -8.83
CA ALA A 71 12.10 -2.52 -8.85
C ALA A 71 12.13 -1.88 -7.46
N ALA A 72 11.73 -2.63 -6.42
CA ALA A 72 11.81 -2.17 -5.04
C ALA A 72 13.27 -1.95 -4.58
N LEU A 73 14.15 -2.93 -4.82
CA LEU A 73 15.56 -2.87 -4.46
C LEU A 73 16.26 -1.63 -5.04
N SER A 74 15.93 -1.25 -6.27
CA SER A 74 16.49 -0.08 -6.93
C SER A 74 16.27 1.19 -6.12
N ILE A 75 15.11 1.35 -5.46
CA ILE A 75 14.81 2.53 -4.64
C ILE A 75 15.45 2.40 -3.25
N LEU A 76 15.35 1.22 -2.63
CA LEU A 76 15.84 1.00 -1.27
C LEU A 76 17.34 1.29 -1.18
N THR A 77 18.15 0.71 -2.07
CA THR A 77 19.62 0.87 -2.08
C THR A 77 20.07 2.33 -2.28
N ARG A 78 19.22 3.19 -2.85
CA ARG A 78 19.52 4.61 -3.07
C ARG A 78 19.09 5.52 -1.93
N LEU A 79 18.06 5.15 -1.17
CA LEU A 79 17.44 6.05 -0.19
C LEU A 79 17.73 5.73 1.27
N VAL A 80 18.02 4.48 1.63
CA VAL A 80 18.02 4.02 3.03
C VAL A 80 19.43 3.96 3.64
N ASP A 81 19.53 3.92 4.97
CA ASP A 81 20.80 3.64 5.67
C ASP A 81 21.06 2.12 5.75
N GLY A 82 20.01 1.31 5.73
CA GLY A 82 20.14 -0.15 5.70
C GLY A 82 18.82 -0.90 5.64
N LEU A 83 18.93 -2.21 5.48
CA LEU A 83 17.84 -3.17 5.49
C LEU A 83 18.09 -4.21 6.59
N CYS A 84 17.08 -4.46 7.42
CA CYS A 84 17.09 -5.60 8.32
C CYS A 84 15.87 -6.47 8.00
N GLY A 85 16.14 -7.69 7.54
CA GLY A 85 15.14 -8.59 6.99
C GLY A 85 15.50 -10.05 7.27
N TYR A 86 14.53 -10.93 7.03
CA TYR A 86 14.71 -12.37 7.13
C TYR A 86 14.11 -13.01 5.86
N PRO A 87 14.80 -13.99 5.25
CA PRO A 87 14.41 -14.51 3.96
C PRO A 87 13.08 -15.26 4.03
N ILE A 88 12.09 -14.80 3.26
CA ILE A 88 10.82 -15.50 3.06
C ILE A 88 10.32 -15.29 1.63
N THR A 89 10.08 -16.40 0.92
CA THR A 89 9.55 -16.40 -0.45
C THR A 89 8.16 -15.73 -0.46
N PRO A 90 7.83 -14.89 -1.47
CA PRO A 90 8.62 -14.50 -2.64
C PRO A 90 9.46 -13.21 -2.51
N SER A 91 9.63 -12.67 -1.29
CA SER A 91 10.40 -11.44 -1.04
C SER A 91 11.91 -11.64 -0.83
N THR A 92 12.38 -12.89 -0.79
CA THR A 92 13.80 -13.26 -0.58
C THR A 92 14.80 -12.52 -1.48
N PRO A 93 14.54 -12.32 -2.79
CA PRO A 93 15.51 -11.62 -3.65
C PRO A 93 15.86 -10.21 -3.17
N ILE A 94 14.92 -9.48 -2.55
CA ILE A 94 15.20 -8.14 -1.99
C ILE A 94 16.28 -8.23 -0.92
N ALA A 95 16.18 -9.19 0.02
CA ALA A 95 17.15 -9.33 1.10
C ALA A 95 18.51 -9.80 0.59
N GLU A 96 18.54 -10.78 -0.31
CA GLU A 96 19.79 -11.35 -0.87
C GLU A 96 20.59 -10.32 -1.67
N ASP A 97 19.92 -9.60 -2.57
CA ASP A 97 20.63 -8.64 -3.43
C ASP A 97 20.92 -7.32 -2.70
N PHE A 98 20.12 -6.93 -1.70
CA PHE A 98 20.52 -5.85 -0.79
C PHE A 98 21.76 -6.23 0.01
N ALA A 99 21.84 -7.46 0.53
CA ALA A 99 23.03 -7.94 1.24
C ALA A 99 24.28 -7.92 0.34
N ARG A 100 24.13 -8.32 -0.93
CA ARG A 100 25.19 -8.24 -1.94
C ARG A 100 25.64 -6.80 -2.16
N VAL A 101 24.69 -5.89 -2.39
CA VAL A 101 24.96 -4.46 -2.58
C VAL A 101 25.68 -3.84 -1.38
N ALA A 102 25.23 -4.15 -0.15
CA ALA A 102 25.87 -3.72 1.09
C ALA A 102 27.31 -4.28 1.22
N SER A 103 27.50 -5.57 0.93
CA SER A 103 28.84 -6.20 1.00
C SER A 103 29.85 -5.63 0.00
N ASN A 104 29.38 -5.05 -1.10
CA ASN A 104 30.21 -4.36 -2.10
C ASN A 104 30.60 -2.94 -1.68
N GLY A 105 30.19 -2.48 -0.49
CA GLY A 105 30.50 -1.14 0.03
C GLY A 105 29.74 -0.02 -0.68
N GLN A 106 28.61 -0.34 -1.33
CA GLN A 106 27.80 0.68 -2.01
C GLN A 106 27.26 1.68 -0.98
N LYS A 107 27.29 2.96 -1.37
CA LYS A 107 26.72 4.06 -0.59
C LYS A 107 25.37 4.46 -1.16
N ASN A 108 24.48 4.92 -0.29
CA ASN A 108 23.24 5.56 -0.72
C ASN A 108 23.51 6.95 -1.34
N LEU A 109 22.48 7.60 -1.86
CA LEU A 109 22.59 8.90 -2.53
C LEU A 109 23.07 10.06 -1.63
N PHE A 110 23.16 9.82 -0.32
CA PHE A 110 23.55 10.79 0.71
C PHE A 110 24.92 10.46 1.34
N GLY A 111 25.62 9.44 0.83
CA GLY A 111 26.98 9.09 1.23
C GLY A 111 27.10 8.14 2.42
N SER A 112 26.00 7.62 2.96
CA SER A 112 26.03 6.56 3.98
C SER A 112 26.32 5.21 3.32
N GLU A 113 27.22 4.42 3.91
CA GLU A 113 27.39 3.01 3.53
C GLU A 113 26.15 2.20 3.94
N LEU A 114 25.69 1.31 3.05
CA LEU A 114 24.49 0.52 3.27
C LEU A 114 24.77 -0.61 4.28
N MET A 115 23.92 -0.70 5.31
CA MET A 115 23.95 -1.80 6.27
C MET A 115 22.93 -2.89 5.90
N TYR A 116 23.36 -4.15 5.89
CA TYR A 116 22.44 -5.30 5.91
C TYR A 116 22.60 -6.08 7.22
N PHE A 117 21.49 -6.45 7.85
CA PHE A 117 21.50 -7.30 9.04
C PHE A 117 20.40 -8.35 8.98
N GLN A 118 20.79 -9.63 9.07
CA GLN A 118 19.86 -10.76 9.15
C GLN A 118 19.82 -11.29 10.59
N PRO A 119 18.69 -11.17 11.30
CA PRO A 119 18.50 -11.75 12.61
C PRO A 119 17.98 -13.20 12.52
N SER A 120 17.56 -13.78 13.66
CA SER A 120 17.09 -15.17 13.75
C SER A 120 15.75 -15.44 13.08
N ASP A 121 14.88 -14.42 12.98
CA ASP A 121 13.50 -14.53 12.51
C ASP A 121 12.91 -13.16 12.11
N GLU A 122 11.72 -13.16 11.54
CA GLU A 122 11.02 -11.96 11.09
C GLU A 122 10.61 -11.02 12.24
N LEU A 123 10.29 -11.54 13.42
CA LEU A 123 9.95 -10.71 14.58
C LEU A 123 11.17 -9.90 15.04
N SER A 124 12.33 -10.54 15.05
CA SER A 124 13.61 -9.93 15.40
C SER A 124 14.06 -8.91 14.35
N ALA A 125 13.74 -9.14 13.06
CA ALA A 125 14.00 -8.17 12.00
C ALA A 125 13.26 -6.85 12.21
N ILE A 126 11.94 -6.90 12.44
CA ILE A 126 11.19 -5.66 12.66
C ILE A 126 11.58 -4.98 13.99
N ALA A 127 11.95 -5.76 15.02
CA ALA A 127 12.44 -5.21 16.29
C ALA A 127 13.78 -4.47 16.12
N ALA A 128 14.68 -4.98 15.27
CA ALA A 128 15.92 -4.30 14.93
C ALA A 128 15.66 -3.01 14.14
N VAL A 129 14.77 -3.04 13.13
CA VAL A 129 14.36 -1.83 12.39
C VAL A 129 13.72 -0.79 13.30
N GLU A 130 12.86 -1.22 14.23
CA GLU A 130 12.26 -0.35 15.24
C GLU A 130 13.33 0.35 16.10
N ALA A 131 14.32 -0.41 16.58
CA ALA A 131 15.42 0.13 17.38
C ALA A 131 16.26 1.13 16.57
N MET A 132 16.64 0.78 15.34
CA MET A 132 17.46 1.64 14.49
C MET A 132 16.71 2.92 14.05
N SER A 133 15.42 2.81 13.73
CA SER A 133 14.59 3.98 13.42
C SER A 133 14.39 4.88 14.64
N SER A 134 14.29 4.30 15.84
CA SER A 134 14.26 5.05 17.11
C SER A 134 15.57 5.79 17.41
N GLN A 135 16.65 5.56 16.65
CA GLN A 135 17.91 6.31 16.70
C GLN A 135 18.04 7.32 15.54
N GLY A 136 16.96 7.56 14.78
CA GLY A 136 16.95 8.50 13.65
C GLY A 136 17.42 7.91 12.33
N GLY A 137 17.61 6.59 12.25
CA GLY A 137 17.97 5.88 11.02
C GLY A 137 16.81 5.68 10.06
N ARG A 138 17.06 5.79 8.74
CA ARG A 138 16.10 5.33 7.72
C ARG A 138 16.41 3.87 7.38
N TYR A 139 15.87 2.96 8.17
CA TYR A 139 16.00 1.52 7.98
C TYR A 139 14.69 0.90 7.50
N VAL A 140 14.81 -0.15 6.70
CA VAL A 140 13.67 -0.83 6.08
C VAL A 140 13.66 -2.33 6.37
N ASP A 141 12.52 -2.94 6.12
CA ASP A 141 12.24 -4.37 6.26
C ASP A 141 11.58 -4.88 4.97
N ASN A 142 11.70 -6.17 4.70
CA ASN A 142 10.98 -6.85 3.62
C ASN A 142 10.38 -8.17 4.13
N SER A 143 9.16 -8.49 3.72
CA SER A 143 8.47 -9.68 4.22
C SER A 143 7.33 -10.16 3.31
N SER A 144 6.75 -11.31 3.66
CA SER A 144 5.62 -11.95 3.01
C SER A 144 4.88 -12.87 4.01
N SER A 145 3.58 -13.11 3.83
CA SER A 145 2.85 -14.23 4.48
C SER A 145 3.10 -14.38 5.99
N GLN A 146 3.61 -15.53 6.41
CA GLN A 146 3.88 -15.89 7.82
C GLN A 146 4.80 -14.89 8.48
N GLY A 147 5.80 -14.42 7.74
CA GLY A 147 6.77 -13.45 8.21
C GLY A 147 6.12 -12.13 8.59
N LEU A 148 5.15 -11.65 7.80
CA LEU A 148 4.41 -10.44 8.11
C LEU A 148 3.51 -10.63 9.35
N VAL A 149 2.80 -11.75 9.42
CA VAL A 149 1.92 -12.05 10.57
C VAL A 149 2.73 -12.23 11.86
N LEU A 150 3.93 -12.82 11.78
CA LEU A 150 4.82 -12.98 12.93
C LEU A 150 5.27 -11.62 13.51
N LYS A 151 5.37 -10.57 12.67
CA LYS A 151 5.74 -9.21 13.08
C LYS A 151 4.64 -8.45 13.82
N THR A 152 3.39 -8.94 13.84
CA THR A 152 2.19 -8.19 14.28
C THR A 152 2.37 -7.38 15.56
N LYS A 153 2.95 -7.98 16.62
CA LYS A 153 3.19 -7.30 17.90
C LYS A 153 4.05 -6.03 17.73
N ASN A 154 5.15 -6.15 17.00
CA ASN A 154 6.08 -5.04 16.80
C ASN A 154 5.54 -4.03 15.78
N LEU A 155 4.65 -4.43 14.85
CA LEU A 155 3.98 -3.47 13.97
C LEU A 155 3.20 -2.42 14.77
N PHE A 156 2.46 -2.83 15.81
CA PHE A 156 1.80 -1.88 16.74
C PHE A 156 2.82 -1.00 17.47
N SER A 157 3.95 -1.56 17.88
CA SER A 157 5.00 -0.82 18.58
C SER A 157 5.63 0.26 17.69
N VAL A 158 5.97 -0.07 16.43
CA VAL A 158 6.54 0.87 15.45
C VAL A 158 5.57 2.01 15.16
N ALA A 159 4.30 1.69 14.88
CA ALA A 159 3.28 2.71 14.64
C ALA A 159 3.03 3.57 15.89
N GLY A 160 2.96 2.94 17.07
CA GLY A 160 2.72 3.62 18.33
C GLY A 160 3.85 4.58 18.74
N LYS A 161 5.09 4.24 18.41
CA LYS A 161 6.27 5.11 18.56
C LYS A 161 6.40 6.17 17.46
N ARG A 162 5.48 6.20 16.48
CA ARG A 162 5.50 7.13 15.36
C ARG A 162 6.83 7.10 14.58
N LEU A 163 7.29 5.90 14.26
CA LEU A 163 8.52 5.69 13.49
C LEU A 163 8.21 5.65 11.99
N PRO A 164 8.93 6.42 11.14
CA PRO A 164 8.67 6.53 9.71
C PRO A 164 9.30 5.38 8.93
N VAL A 165 8.97 4.13 9.31
CA VAL A 165 9.51 2.93 8.68
C VAL A 165 8.74 2.60 7.41
N VAL A 166 9.46 2.25 6.34
CA VAL A 166 8.87 1.70 5.11
C VAL A 166 9.22 0.21 5.02
N MET A 167 8.20 -0.62 4.74
CA MET A 167 8.35 -2.06 4.57
C MET A 167 7.84 -2.49 3.19
N THR A 168 8.63 -3.26 2.45
CA THR A 168 8.18 -3.86 1.19
C THR A 168 7.57 -5.23 1.45
N ILE A 169 6.35 -5.45 0.96
CA ILE A 169 5.65 -6.71 1.09
C ILE A 169 5.44 -7.31 -0.29
N MET A 170 5.88 -8.55 -0.49
CA MET A 170 5.42 -9.35 -1.62
C MET A 170 4.29 -10.23 -1.14
N ALA A 171 3.05 -9.80 -1.39
CA ALA A 171 1.83 -10.37 -0.82
C ALA A 171 1.70 -11.86 -1.18
N ARG A 172 1.56 -12.67 -0.15
CA ARG A 172 1.53 -14.13 -0.24
C ARG A 172 0.49 -14.68 0.72
N GLU A 173 -0.21 -15.72 0.28
CA GLU A 173 -1.25 -16.34 1.09
C GLU A 173 -0.68 -16.84 2.43
N VAL A 174 -1.41 -16.57 3.51
CA VAL A 174 -1.12 -17.11 4.83
C VAL A 174 -1.55 -18.57 4.88
N ASN A 175 -0.65 -19.44 5.32
CA ASN A 175 -0.88 -20.86 5.52
C ASN A 175 -2.13 -21.10 6.39
N LYS A 176 -2.99 -21.99 5.90
CA LYS A 176 -4.22 -22.43 6.59
C LYS A 176 -4.17 -23.94 6.78
N GLY A 177 -5.02 -24.68 6.08
CA GLY A 177 -4.94 -26.16 6.01
C GLY A 177 -3.77 -26.67 5.16
N SER A 178 -3.16 -25.80 4.35
CA SER A 178 -1.96 -26.09 3.56
C SER A 178 -1.05 -24.88 3.46
N LEU A 179 0.22 -25.14 3.14
CA LEU A 179 1.21 -24.14 2.78
C LEU A 179 0.96 -23.68 1.34
N SER A 180 0.97 -22.37 1.12
CA SER A 180 1.08 -21.78 -0.22
C SER A 180 2.21 -20.77 -0.24
N ILE A 181 3.09 -20.87 -1.23
CA ILE A 181 4.11 -19.84 -1.51
C ILE A 181 3.57 -18.72 -2.40
N HIS A 182 2.39 -18.92 -2.96
CA HIS A 182 1.82 -18.09 -4.01
C HIS A 182 0.98 -16.93 -3.47
N CYS A 183 0.60 -16.03 -4.38
CA CYS A 183 -0.07 -14.78 -4.04
C CYS A 183 -1.40 -15.00 -3.31
N GLY A 184 -1.61 -14.20 -2.27
CA GLY A 184 -2.87 -14.02 -1.55
C GLY A 184 -2.78 -12.71 -0.78
N HIS A 185 -3.92 -12.11 -0.45
CA HIS A 185 -3.95 -10.82 0.26
C HIS A 185 -4.19 -10.96 1.76
N THR A 186 -4.24 -12.20 2.26
CA THR A 186 -4.56 -12.50 3.66
C THR A 186 -3.51 -12.04 4.66
N ASP A 187 -2.26 -11.85 4.23
CA ASP A 187 -1.16 -11.43 5.08
C ASP A 187 -1.28 -9.96 5.51
N PHE A 188 -1.31 -9.03 4.55
CA PHE A 188 -1.47 -7.61 4.86
C PHE A 188 -2.89 -7.27 5.34
N TYR A 189 -3.91 -8.04 4.93
CA TYR A 189 -5.25 -7.98 5.55
C TYR A 189 -5.19 -8.32 7.04
N GLY A 190 -4.41 -9.35 7.42
CA GLY A 190 -4.28 -9.80 8.80
C GLY A 190 -3.67 -8.76 9.74
N VAL A 191 -2.85 -7.84 9.22
CA VAL A 191 -2.17 -6.78 9.99
C VAL A 191 -2.71 -5.38 9.73
N ARG A 192 -3.86 -5.25 9.06
CA ARG A 192 -4.46 -3.97 8.67
C ARG A 192 -4.65 -2.99 9.84
N ASN A 193 -4.98 -3.48 11.03
CA ASN A 193 -5.26 -2.63 12.20
C ASN A 193 -4.02 -2.24 13.01
N THR A 194 -2.81 -2.53 12.52
CA THR A 194 -1.56 -2.25 13.26
C THR A 194 -1.10 -0.79 13.21
N GLY A 195 -1.82 0.08 12.49
CA GLY A 195 -1.48 1.51 12.36
C GLY A 195 -0.54 1.84 11.20
N TRP A 196 -0.29 0.88 10.31
CA TRP A 196 0.53 1.07 9.10
C TRP A 196 -0.35 1.48 7.92
N ALA A 197 0.10 2.49 7.16
CA ALA A 197 -0.50 2.72 5.85
C ALA A 197 -0.14 1.57 4.91
N GLN A 198 -1.08 1.11 4.09
CA GLN A 198 -0.89 -0.02 3.18
C GLN A 198 -1.22 0.42 1.75
N LEU A 199 -0.21 0.46 0.90
CA LEU A 199 -0.34 0.81 -0.52
C LEU A 199 -0.10 -0.44 -1.37
N VAL A 200 -1.06 -0.78 -2.22
CA VAL A 200 -1.06 -1.98 -3.07
C VAL A 200 -0.86 -1.59 -4.53
N ALA A 201 0.29 -1.99 -5.08
CA ALA A 201 0.67 -1.69 -6.46
C ALA A 201 -0.03 -2.63 -7.46
N GLY A 202 -0.39 -2.08 -8.62
CA GLY A 202 -0.96 -2.80 -9.75
C GLY A 202 0.10 -3.37 -10.72
N ASP A 203 1.29 -2.78 -10.75
CA ASP A 203 2.39 -3.18 -11.63
C ASP A 203 3.76 -2.82 -11.01
N ASN A 204 4.85 -3.21 -11.67
CA ASN A 204 6.21 -3.00 -11.16
C ASN A 204 6.60 -1.52 -11.18
N GLN A 205 6.09 -0.73 -12.12
CA GLN A 205 6.33 0.72 -12.21
C GLN A 205 5.70 1.46 -11.03
N GLU A 206 4.46 1.13 -10.69
CA GLU A 206 3.74 1.72 -9.58
C GLU A 206 4.38 1.29 -8.25
N LEU A 207 4.80 0.02 -8.12
CA LEU A 207 5.54 -0.46 -6.95
C LEU A 207 6.83 0.35 -6.71
N HIS A 208 7.58 0.60 -7.79
CA HIS A 208 8.80 1.41 -7.79
C HIS A 208 8.51 2.86 -7.35
N ASP A 209 7.54 3.51 -7.97
CA ASP A 209 7.25 4.93 -7.74
C ASP A 209 6.63 5.18 -6.36
N LEU A 210 5.79 4.27 -5.86
CA LEU A 210 5.14 4.38 -4.55
C LEU A 210 6.11 4.34 -3.38
N LEU A 211 7.29 3.71 -3.50
CA LEU A 211 8.31 3.73 -2.45
C LEU A 211 8.79 5.16 -2.13
N SER A 212 9.03 5.96 -3.17
CA SER A 212 9.45 7.36 -2.99
C SER A 212 8.35 8.20 -2.36
N VAL A 213 7.09 7.95 -2.74
CA VAL A 213 5.91 8.57 -2.14
C VAL A 213 5.78 8.20 -0.65
N ALA A 214 6.00 6.93 -0.31
CA ALA A 214 5.96 6.44 1.06
C ALA A 214 7.04 7.07 1.94
N PHE A 215 8.31 7.09 1.52
CA PHE A 215 9.37 7.73 2.31
C PHE A 215 9.09 9.21 2.56
N LYS A 216 8.76 9.95 1.49
CA LYS A 216 8.46 11.38 1.60
C LYS A 216 7.30 11.66 2.56
N THR A 217 6.27 10.83 2.52
CA THR A 217 5.07 11.01 3.36
C THR A 217 5.28 10.52 4.79
N ALA A 218 5.87 9.35 4.99
CA ALA A 218 6.14 8.77 6.30
C ALA A 218 6.99 9.70 7.16
N GLU A 219 7.95 10.39 6.55
CA GLU A 219 8.87 11.31 7.22
C GLU A 219 8.31 12.73 7.44
N LEU A 220 7.08 13.03 6.99
CA LEU A 220 6.43 14.29 7.34
C LEU A 220 6.22 14.37 8.85
N ARG A 221 6.56 15.50 9.47
CA ARG A 221 6.51 15.67 10.94
C ARG A 221 5.13 15.42 11.55
N GLN A 222 4.07 15.72 10.78
CA GLN A 222 2.68 15.53 11.12
C GLN A 222 2.24 14.07 10.96
N VAL A 223 2.88 13.34 10.05
CA VAL A 223 2.66 11.91 9.80
C VAL A 223 3.52 11.11 10.77
N MET A 224 4.82 10.96 10.52
CA MET A 224 5.72 10.12 11.32
C MET A 224 5.07 8.77 11.60
N LEU A 225 4.59 8.10 10.55
CA LEU A 225 3.87 6.83 10.65
C LEU A 225 4.40 5.88 9.59
N PRO A 226 4.38 4.57 9.89
CA PRO A 226 5.01 3.60 9.02
C PRO A 226 4.10 3.22 7.83
N CYS A 227 4.73 2.81 6.72
CA CYS A 227 4.06 2.47 5.46
C CYS A 227 4.50 1.09 4.94
N MET A 228 3.55 0.33 4.40
CA MET A 228 3.78 -0.90 3.65
C MET A 228 3.55 -0.61 2.16
N ILE A 229 4.54 -0.95 1.35
CA ILE A 229 4.42 -0.96 -0.11
C ILE A 229 4.31 -2.40 -0.56
N ILE A 230 3.16 -2.76 -1.13
CA ILE A 230 2.73 -4.13 -1.35
C ILE A 230 2.68 -4.41 -2.85
N GLY A 231 3.40 -5.42 -3.30
CA GLY A 231 3.29 -6.01 -4.64
C GLY A 231 2.73 -7.43 -4.56
N ASP A 232 2.04 -7.90 -5.60
CA ASP A 232 1.53 -9.26 -5.64
C ASP A 232 2.68 -10.27 -5.84
N GLY A 233 2.86 -11.18 -4.87
CA GLY A 233 3.91 -12.19 -4.89
C GLY A 233 3.84 -13.11 -6.11
N PHE A 234 4.99 -13.42 -6.71
CA PHE A 234 5.15 -14.11 -8.00
C PHE A 234 4.60 -13.35 -9.21
N ILE A 235 3.34 -12.90 -9.17
CA ILE A 235 2.67 -12.24 -10.29
C ILE A 235 3.35 -10.92 -10.66
N LYS A 236 3.86 -10.17 -9.69
CA LYS A 236 4.65 -8.95 -9.91
C LYS A 236 6.06 -9.07 -9.37
N SER A 237 6.24 -9.74 -8.24
CA SER A 237 7.57 -9.87 -7.64
C SER A 237 8.58 -10.67 -8.50
N HIS A 238 8.13 -11.46 -9.47
CA HIS A 238 8.99 -12.25 -10.38
C HIS A 238 8.67 -12.05 -11.87
N ALA A 239 7.62 -11.30 -12.20
CA ALA A 239 7.28 -11.01 -13.59
C ALA A 239 8.12 -9.81 -14.05
N LEU A 240 8.86 -9.99 -15.15
CA LEU A 240 9.63 -8.93 -15.78
C LEU A 240 8.69 -7.96 -16.51
N GLU A 241 8.85 -6.66 -16.26
CA GLU A 241 8.10 -5.59 -16.93
C GLU A 241 9.06 -4.46 -17.32
N ASN A 242 8.75 -3.78 -18.41
CA ASN A 242 9.45 -2.55 -18.79
C ASN A 242 9.01 -1.44 -17.83
N ILE A 243 9.97 -0.87 -17.10
CA ILE A 243 9.77 0.25 -16.19
C ILE A 243 10.75 1.39 -16.48
N LYS A 244 10.41 2.57 -15.96
CA LYS A 244 11.13 3.83 -16.05
C LYS A 244 11.68 4.19 -14.68
N LEU A 245 12.98 4.01 -14.48
CA LEU A 245 13.63 4.30 -13.19
C LEU A 245 13.58 5.79 -12.86
N LEU A 246 13.31 6.11 -11.60
CA LEU A 246 13.43 7.46 -11.05
C LEU A 246 14.91 7.84 -11.08
N SER A 247 15.24 9.05 -11.54
CA SER A 247 16.60 9.55 -11.49
C SER A 247 17.07 9.82 -10.06
N ASP A 248 18.37 9.76 -9.84
CA ASP A 248 18.97 10.10 -8.55
C ASP A 248 18.72 11.58 -8.19
N ASP A 249 18.68 12.47 -9.19
CA ASP A 249 18.33 13.88 -9.01
C ASP A 249 16.90 14.05 -8.52
N PHE A 250 15.94 13.29 -9.07
CA PHE A 250 14.58 13.27 -8.56
C PHE A 250 14.56 12.75 -7.12
N LEU A 251 15.20 11.63 -6.81
CA LEU A 251 15.18 11.06 -5.46
C LEU A 251 15.77 12.00 -4.40
N LYS A 252 16.89 12.66 -4.73
CA LYS A 252 17.52 13.68 -3.86
C LYS A 252 16.62 14.89 -3.67
N TYR A 253 15.96 15.37 -4.74
CA TYR A 253 15.09 16.53 -4.69
C TYR A 253 13.76 16.24 -3.97
N PHE A 254 13.14 15.11 -4.31
CA PHE A 254 11.80 14.74 -3.90
C PHE A 254 11.78 14.17 -2.48
N VAL A 255 12.57 13.13 -2.20
CA VAL A 255 12.60 12.49 -0.87
C VAL A 255 13.53 13.24 0.07
N GLY A 256 14.77 13.48 -0.37
CA GLY A 256 15.80 14.11 0.46
C GLY A 256 16.47 13.14 1.45
N PRO A 257 17.45 13.65 2.22
CA PRO A 257 18.21 12.83 3.17
C PRO A 257 17.32 12.26 4.28
N PRO A 258 17.73 11.15 4.93
CA PRO A 258 17.02 10.56 6.05
C PRO A 258 16.58 11.57 7.12
N ASN A 259 15.33 11.48 7.57
CA ASN A 259 14.83 12.30 8.67
C ASN A 259 15.48 11.88 9.99
N ARG A 260 16.33 12.77 10.54
CA ARG A 260 17.08 12.54 11.79
C ARG A 260 16.35 13.02 13.06
N LEU A 261 15.03 13.19 13.03
CA LEU A 261 14.26 13.67 14.19
C LEU A 261 14.49 12.83 15.47
N TYR A 262 14.61 11.51 15.34
CA TYR A 262 14.85 10.61 16.46
C TYR A 262 16.34 10.38 16.74
N GLN A 263 17.23 11.14 16.11
CA GLN A 263 18.66 11.04 16.42
C GLN A 263 18.89 11.39 17.90
N PRO A 264 19.57 10.53 18.67
CA PRO A 264 19.79 10.79 20.09
C PRO A 264 20.57 12.08 20.31
N ASP A 265 20.04 12.91 21.21
CA ASP A 265 20.75 14.04 21.80
C ASP A 265 21.12 13.64 23.24
N PHE A 266 22.42 13.51 23.52
CA PHE A 266 22.90 13.12 24.85
C PHE A 266 22.69 14.21 25.90
N GLU A 267 22.52 15.47 25.48
CA GLU A 267 22.14 16.59 26.34
C GLU A 267 20.62 16.58 26.58
N GLN A 268 19.82 16.22 25.58
CA GLN A 268 18.35 16.11 25.67
C GLN A 268 17.86 14.65 25.61
N LYS A 269 18.07 13.94 26.71
CA LYS A 269 17.68 12.53 26.83
C LYS A 269 16.16 12.36 26.79
N THR A 270 15.69 11.49 25.91
CA THR A 270 14.28 11.10 25.80
C THR A 270 14.06 9.64 26.19
N LEU A 271 12.93 9.37 26.86
CA LEU A 271 12.46 8.01 27.14
C LEU A 271 11.27 7.68 26.24
N THR A 272 11.26 6.51 25.60
CA THR A 272 10.19 6.03 24.72
C THR A 272 9.69 4.66 25.15
N GLY A 273 8.43 4.33 24.85
CA GLY A 273 7.83 3.03 25.17
C GLY A 273 7.56 2.80 26.66
N THR A 274 7.23 3.86 27.41
CA THR A 274 6.91 3.77 28.84
C THR A 274 5.60 3.05 29.09
N PHE A 275 5.46 2.47 30.28
CA PHE A 275 4.17 2.10 30.82
C PHE A 275 3.31 3.35 31.06
N THR A 276 2.07 3.35 30.59
CA THR A 276 1.07 4.38 30.88
C THR A 276 -0.11 3.75 31.61
N ASP A 277 -0.59 4.42 32.65
CA ASP A 277 -1.78 3.99 33.38
C ASP A 277 -3.07 4.49 32.69
N VAL A 278 -4.22 4.19 33.29
CA VAL A 278 -5.55 4.50 32.77
C VAL A 278 -5.76 5.98 32.44
N ASP A 279 -5.08 6.89 33.14
CA ASP A 279 -5.22 8.35 32.99
C ASP A 279 -4.50 8.93 31.77
N LEU A 280 -3.62 8.18 31.09
CA LEU A 280 -2.80 8.69 29.97
C LEU A 280 -2.86 7.83 28.71
N THR A 281 -3.39 6.62 28.81
CA THR A 281 -3.40 5.67 27.69
C THR A 281 -4.29 6.19 26.54
N MET A 282 -5.44 6.80 26.86
CA MET A 282 -6.33 7.37 25.85
C MET A 282 -5.71 8.61 25.18
N GLU A 283 -5.11 9.50 25.95
CA GLU A 283 -4.45 10.73 25.49
C GLU A 283 -3.30 10.43 24.53
N GLY A 284 -2.50 9.40 24.83
CA GLY A 284 -1.45 8.91 23.93
C GLY A 284 -2.02 8.41 22.59
N GLN A 285 -3.16 7.73 22.62
CA GLN A 285 -3.82 7.21 21.42
C GLN A 285 -4.41 8.32 20.53
N VAL A 286 -4.93 9.40 21.11
CA VAL A 286 -5.47 10.55 20.35
C VAL A 286 -4.39 11.16 19.45
N ALA A 287 -3.17 11.33 19.96
CA ALA A 287 -2.07 11.88 19.17
C ALA A 287 -1.71 10.99 17.95
N GLN A 288 -1.81 9.67 18.10
CA GLN A 288 -1.60 8.72 17.00
C GLN A 288 -2.76 8.76 15.99
N ASP A 289 -4.00 8.83 16.48
CA ASP A 289 -5.19 8.92 15.62
C ASP A 289 -5.17 10.18 14.73
N LEU A 290 -4.75 11.33 15.27
CA LEU A 290 -4.60 12.56 14.50
C LEU A 290 -3.58 12.40 13.35
N ALA A 291 -2.44 11.75 13.61
CA ALA A 291 -1.45 11.45 12.59
C ALA A 291 -2.01 10.48 11.52
N TYR A 292 -2.76 9.48 11.96
CA TYR A 292 -3.37 8.48 11.08
C TYR A 292 -4.47 9.07 10.19
N ARG A 293 -5.23 10.04 10.69
CA ARG A 293 -6.18 10.81 9.86
C ARG A 293 -5.48 11.73 8.87
N PHE A 294 -4.26 12.21 9.19
CA PHE A 294 -3.48 13.08 8.32
C PHE A 294 -2.75 12.31 7.21
N ILE A 295 -2.33 11.06 7.44
CA ILE A 295 -1.51 10.30 6.47
C ILE A 295 -2.16 10.19 5.09
N LYS A 296 -3.48 9.99 5.00
CA LYS A 296 -4.21 9.96 3.72
C LYS A 296 -3.98 11.25 2.94
N ARG A 297 -4.12 12.39 3.62
CA ARG A 297 -3.94 13.72 3.01
C ARG A 297 -2.49 13.93 2.58
N GLY A 298 -1.53 13.53 3.41
CA GLY A 298 -0.11 13.55 3.09
C GLY A 298 0.21 12.73 1.85
N LEU A 299 -0.30 11.49 1.77
CA LEU A 299 -0.06 10.60 0.62
C LEU A 299 -0.61 11.19 -0.68
N ILE A 300 -1.85 11.69 -0.67
CA ILE A 300 -2.46 12.32 -1.85
C ILE A 300 -1.66 13.56 -2.28
N ALA A 301 -1.24 14.41 -1.34
CA ALA A 301 -0.43 15.58 -1.65
C ALA A 301 0.93 15.20 -2.27
N THR A 302 1.59 14.18 -1.71
CA THR A 302 2.87 13.65 -2.23
C THR A 302 2.70 13.02 -3.62
N MET A 303 1.63 12.25 -3.85
CA MET A 303 1.30 11.71 -5.18
C MET A 303 1.09 12.84 -6.20
N ASN A 304 0.30 13.85 -5.85
CA ASN A 304 0.06 15.01 -6.71
C ASN A 304 1.35 15.78 -7.02
N MET A 305 2.22 15.95 -6.02
CA MET A 305 3.54 16.56 -6.21
C MET A 305 4.38 15.77 -7.22
N MET A 306 4.42 14.44 -7.09
CA MET A 306 5.12 13.56 -8.02
C MET A 306 4.52 13.63 -9.43
N ASN A 307 3.19 13.57 -9.55
CA ASN A 307 2.48 13.71 -10.82
C ASN A 307 2.82 15.03 -11.53
N LYS A 308 2.88 16.14 -10.77
CA LYS A 308 3.27 17.45 -11.30
C LYS A 308 4.70 17.44 -11.83
N ILE A 309 5.65 16.85 -11.10
CA ILE A 309 7.07 16.85 -11.46
C ILE A 309 7.33 15.89 -12.63
N MET A 310 6.85 14.65 -12.53
CA MET A 310 7.23 13.54 -13.40
C MET A 310 6.23 13.26 -14.52
N GLY A 311 5.06 13.89 -14.52
CA GLY A 311 3.99 13.59 -15.48
C GLY A 311 3.33 12.23 -15.24
N THR A 312 3.46 11.66 -14.04
CA THR A 312 2.76 10.44 -13.63
C THR A 312 1.29 10.71 -13.31
N ASP A 313 0.49 9.66 -13.12
CA ASP A 313 -0.93 9.74 -12.74
C ASP A 313 -1.25 8.86 -11.52
N LEU A 314 -0.40 8.92 -10.49
CA LEU A 314 -0.59 8.20 -9.23
C LEU A 314 -1.84 8.71 -8.52
N LYS A 315 -2.69 7.78 -8.06
CA LYS A 315 -3.95 8.08 -7.35
C LYS A 315 -4.04 7.23 -6.09
N ALA A 316 -4.66 7.76 -5.04
CA ALA A 316 -4.97 6.95 -3.85
C ALA A 316 -6.07 5.91 -4.14
N VAL A 317 -7.00 6.25 -5.04
CA VAL A 317 -8.00 5.34 -5.61
C VAL A 317 -8.05 5.61 -7.11
N GLU A 318 -7.72 4.61 -7.90
CA GLU A 318 -7.84 4.68 -9.34
C GLU A 318 -9.29 4.40 -9.75
N CYS A 319 -9.87 5.32 -10.51
CA CYS A 319 -11.19 5.16 -11.13
C CYS A 319 -10.99 5.09 -12.64
N TYR A 320 -11.32 3.96 -13.26
CA TYR A 320 -11.18 3.72 -14.68
C TYR A 320 -12.56 3.60 -15.33
N ARG A 321 -12.89 4.52 -16.25
CA ARG A 321 -14.17 4.59 -16.99
C ARG A 321 -15.40 4.55 -16.06
N THR A 322 -15.39 5.33 -14.97
CA THR A 322 -16.46 5.34 -13.94
C THR A 322 -17.48 6.47 -14.10
N GLU A 323 -17.20 7.42 -14.99
CA GLU A 323 -17.94 8.67 -15.16
C GLU A 323 -19.38 8.43 -15.59
N ASP A 324 -19.61 7.40 -16.40
CA ASP A 324 -20.92 6.97 -16.90
C ASP A 324 -21.27 5.52 -16.51
N ALA A 325 -20.45 4.87 -15.69
CA ALA A 325 -20.57 3.45 -15.39
C ALA A 325 -21.83 3.13 -14.59
N GLU A 326 -22.63 2.21 -15.12
CA GLU A 326 -23.80 1.63 -14.45
C GLU A 326 -23.46 0.34 -13.70
N MET A 327 -22.32 -0.27 -14.00
CA MET A 327 -21.75 -1.42 -13.32
C MET A 327 -20.30 -1.14 -12.97
N VAL A 328 -19.85 -1.47 -11.76
CA VAL A 328 -18.45 -1.23 -11.36
C VAL A 328 -17.83 -2.48 -10.72
N VAL A 329 -16.63 -2.84 -11.18
CA VAL A 329 -15.79 -3.84 -10.52
C VAL A 329 -14.83 -3.13 -9.57
N VAL A 330 -14.76 -3.57 -8.31
CA VAL A 330 -13.79 -3.12 -7.32
C VAL A 330 -12.79 -4.24 -7.07
N ILE A 331 -11.50 -3.95 -7.22
CA ILE A 331 -10.43 -4.96 -7.12
C ILE A 331 -9.11 -4.33 -6.63
N LEU A 332 -8.24 -5.12 -6.00
CA LEU A 332 -6.90 -4.69 -5.57
C LEU A 332 -5.79 -5.28 -6.46
N GLY A 333 -4.65 -4.59 -6.46
CA GLY A 333 -3.40 -5.12 -7.00
C GLY A 333 -3.41 -5.41 -8.50
N SER A 334 -2.62 -6.39 -8.89
CA SER A 334 -2.23 -6.63 -10.30
C SER A 334 -3.36 -7.08 -11.22
N ALA A 335 -4.38 -7.75 -10.68
CA ALA A 335 -5.49 -8.24 -11.50
C ALA A 335 -6.37 -7.11 -12.05
N ALA A 336 -6.22 -5.88 -11.56
CA ALA A 336 -6.92 -4.75 -12.17
C ALA A 336 -6.54 -4.54 -13.64
N GLY A 337 -5.32 -4.90 -14.06
CA GLY A 337 -4.89 -4.77 -15.46
C GLY A 337 -5.80 -5.55 -16.41
N VAL A 338 -5.89 -6.87 -16.21
CA VAL A 338 -6.77 -7.73 -17.03
C VAL A 338 -8.24 -7.34 -16.93
N VAL A 339 -8.70 -6.83 -15.77
CA VAL A 339 -10.07 -6.34 -15.63
C VAL A 339 -10.32 -5.11 -16.51
N LYS A 340 -9.38 -4.16 -16.56
CA LYS A 340 -9.51 -2.97 -17.43
C LYS A 340 -9.56 -3.36 -18.90
N ASP A 341 -8.72 -4.29 -19.33
CA ASP A 341 -8.70 -4.75 -20.73
C ASP A 341 -10.01 -5.39 -21.16
N VAL A 342 -10.59 -6.24 -20.32
CA VAL A 342 -11.89 -6.86 -20.61
C VAL A 342 -13.03 -5.85 -20.49
N VAL A 343 -12.96 -4.89 -19.55
CA VAL A 343 -13.91 -3.78 -19.49
C VAL A 343 -13.89 -2.96 -20.78
N ASP A 344 -12.71 -2.67 -21.34
CA ASP A 344 -12.61 -1.98 -22.62
C ASP A 344 -13.29 -2.77 -23.73
N TYR A 345 -12.99 -4.05 -23.85
CA TYR A 345 -13.65 -4.92 -24.82
C TYR A 345 -15.19 -4.94 -24.67
N TYR A 346 -15.70 -5.10 -23.45
CA TYR A 346 -17.14 -5.13 -23.19
C TYR A 346 -17.83 -3.80 -23.49
N ARG A 347 -17.15 -2.69 -23.21
CA ARG A 347 -17.65 -1.35 -23.56
C ARG A 347 -17.71 -1.16 -25.06
N ASP A 348 -16.66 -1.55 -25.78
CA ASP A 348 -16.51 -1.26 -27.19
C ASP A 348 -17.35 -2.22 -28.06
N VAL A 349 -17.49 -3.49 -27.65
CA VAL A 349 -18.21 -4.53 -28.41
C VAL A 349 -19.67 -4.67 -27.97
N LYS A 350 -19.94 -4.66 -26.66
CA LYS A 350 -21.31 -4.88 -26.12
C LYS A 350 -22.00 -3.59 -25.69
N GLY A 351 -21.32 -2.45 -25.69
CA GLY A 351 -21.88 -1.17 -25.27
C GLY A 351 -22.23 -1.09 -23.77
N LEU A 352 -21.73 -2.02 -22.95
CA LEU A 352 -22.07 -2.07 -21.53
C LEU A 352 -21.30 -1.00 -20.76
N LYS A 353 -21.98 -0.17 -19.97
CA LYS A 353 -21.34 0.89 -19.17
C LYS A 353 -20.71 0.33 -17.90
N VAL A 354 -19.54 -0.30 -18.05
CA VAL A 354 -18.77 -0.88 -16.94
C VAL A 354 -17.57 0.01 -16.60
N GLY A 355 -17.22 0.12 -15.32
CA GLY A 355 -16.00 0.77 -14.85
C GLY A 355 -15.23 -0.08 -13.85
N VAL A 356 -14.01 0.34 -13.51
CA VAL A 356 -13.16 -0.31 -12.51
C VAL A 356 -12.76 0.70 -11.45
N VAL A 357 -12.81 0.30 -10.18
CA VAL A 357 -12.27 1.05 -9.06
C VAL A 357 -11.18 0.20 -8.39
N ARG A 358 -9.95 0.74 -8.34
CA ARG A 358 -8.82 0.09 -7.68
C ARG A 358 -8.27 0.99 -6.57
N PRO A 359 -8.50 0.65 -5.29
CA PRO A 359 -7.78 1.30 -4.20
C PRO A 359 -6.28 1.03 -4.35
N VAL A 360 -5.48 2.09 -4.42
CA VAL A 360 -4.02 2.00 -4.28
C VAL A 360 -3.68 2.12 -2.80
N LEU A 361 -4.23 3.11 -2.11
CA LEU A 361 -4.22 3.20 -0.65
C LEU A 361 -5.35 2.34 -0.09
N PHE A 362 -5.03 1.12 0.32
CA PHE A 362 -5.97 0.20 0.93
C PHE A 362 -6.27 0.59 2.39
N ASN A 363 -5.25 1.00 3.14
CA ASN A 363 -5.38 1.37 4.55
C ASN A 363 -4.57 2.65 4.88
N PRO A 364 -5.14 3.70 5.50
CA PRO A 364 -6.57 3.87 5.81
C PRO A 364 -7.44 3.91 4.55
N PRO A 365 -8.68 3.39 4.60
CA PRO A 365 -9.57 3.42 3.45
C PRO A 365 -9.92 4.83 2.99
N CYS A 366 -9.87 5.03 1.68
CA CYS A 366 -10.28 6.26 1.03
C CYS A 366 -11.79 6.28 0.78
N PHE A 367 -12.62 6.24 1.84
CA PHE A 367 -14.07 6.04 1.71
C PHE A 367 -14.77 7.06 0.78
N GLN A 368 -14.34 8.32 0.76
CA GLN A 368 -14.93 9.34 -0.09
C GLN A 368 -14.58 9.11 -1.56
N GLU A 369 -13.33 8.75 -1.83
CA GLU A 369 -12.81 8.47 -3.16
C GLU A 369 -13.38 7.15 -3.71
N LEU A 370 -13.55 6.13 -2.86
CA LEU A 370 -14.25 4.88 -3.20
C LEU A 370 -15.72 5.15 -3.53
N ALA A 371 -16.40 5.92 -2.70
CA ALA A 371 -17.79 6.34 -2.93
C ALA A 371 -17.94 7.10 -4.25
N TYR A 372 -17.00 8.00 -4.54
CA TYR A 372 -16.96 8.71 -5.82
C TYR A 372 -16.82 7.72 -6.97
N GLY A 373 -15.87 6.78 -6.91
CA GLY A 373 -15.66 5.78 -7.98
C GLY A 373 -16.89 4.93 -8.31
N VAL A 374 -17.75 4.64 -7.32
CA VAL A 374 -18.95 3.80 -7.51
C VAL A 374 -20.27 4.58 -7.63
N ARG A 375 -20.22 5.92 -7.67
CA ARG A 375 -21.39 6.81 -7.52
C ARG A 375 -22.56 6.55 -8.50
N ASN A 376 -22.25 6.14 -9.72
CA ASN A 376 -23.22 5.92 -10.79
C ASN A 376 -23.68 4.46 -10.91
N ALA A 377 -23.01 3.55 -10.22
CA ALA A 377 -23.27 2.13 -10.35
C ALA A 377 -24.64 1.75 -9.78
N LYS A 378 -25.34 0.84 -10.47
CA LYS A 378 -26.51 0.10 -9.98
C LYS A 378 -26.12 -1.30 -9.51
N VAL A 379 -25.01 -1.84 -10.03
CA VAL A 379 -24.41 -3.12 -9.60
C VAL A 379 -22.93 -2.90 -9.34
N ILE A 380 -22.44 -3.33 -8.18
CA ILE A 380 -21.02 -3.29 -7.82
C ILE A 380 -20.58 -4.70 -7.49
N THR A 381 -19.52 -5.18 -8.14
CA THR A 381 -18.86 -6.44 -7.78
C THR A 381 -17.55 -6.13 -7.09
N VAL A 382 -17.37 -6.65 -5.88
CA VAL A 382 -16.10 -6.58 -5.17
C VAL A 382 -15.36 -7.90 -5.32
N LEU A 383 -14.19 -7.87 -5.94
CA LEU A 383 -13.33 -9.03 -6.11
C LEU A 383 -12.21 -9.00 -5.06
N GLU A 384 -12.12 -10.06 -4.26
CA GLU A 384 -11.09 -10.21 -3.24
C GLU A 384 -10.19 -11.42 -3.49
N ARG A 385 -8.88 -11.22 -3.33
CA ARG A 385 -7.89 -12.30 -3.32
C ARG A 385 -7.68 -12.85 -1.90
N SER A 386 -8.80 -13.06 -1.20
CA SER A 386 -8.89 -13.63 0.14
C SER A 386 -10.17 -14.46 0.27
N GLY A 387 -10.03 -15.78 0.38
CA GLY A 387 -11.17 -16.70 0.45
C GLY A 387 -11.73 -16.87 1.87
N THR A 388 -12.47 -15.88 2.40
CA THR A 388 -13.16 -15.99 3.71
C THR A 388 -14.52 -15.30 3.70
N SER A 389 -15.61 -16.07 3.76
CA SER A 389 -16.99 -15.55 3.75
C SER A 389 -17.32 -14.62 4.93
N HIS A 390 -16.61 -14.77 6.06
CA HIS A 390 -16.83 -13.98 7.27
C HIS A 390 -15.89 -12.76 7.40
N ASN A 391 -15.00 -12.52 6.43
CA ASN A 391 -13.99 -11.46 6.54
C ASN A 391 -13.66 -10.84 5.16
N GLN A 392 -14.69 -10.29 4.52
CA GLN A 392 -14.63 -9.61 3.21
C GLN A 392 -14.29 -8.13 3.43
N LEU A 393 -13.01 -7.81 3.62
CA LEU A 393 -12.57 -6.50 4.11
C LEU A 393 -12.81 -5.36 3.11
N LEU A 394 -12.53 -5.58 1.83
CA LEU A 394 -12.76 -4.60 0.77
C LEU A 394 -14.26 -4.42 0.51
N LEU A 395 -15.06 -5.50 0.61
CA LEU A 395 -16.51 -5.39 0.53
C LEU A 395 -17.07 -4.53 1.67
N ALA A 396 -16.60 -4.76 2.90
CA ALA A 396 -16.97 -3.95 4.06
C ALA A 396 -16.57 -2.47 3.89
N ASP A 397 -15.43 -2.20 3.24
CA ASP A 397 -15.01 -0.83 2.93
C ASP A 397 -15.92 -0.16 1.90
N ILE A 398 -16.38 -0.88 0.88
CA ILE A 398 -17.34 -0.36 -0.10
C ILE A 398 -18.71 -0.11 0.56
N GLN A 399 -19.18 -1.01 1.42
CA GLN A 399 -20.40 -0.78 2.20
C GLN A 399 -20.29 0.49 3.06
N SER A 400 -19.15 0.68 3.73
CA SER A 400 -18.86 1.86 4.53
C SER A 400 -18.76 3.13 3.67
N ALA A 401 -18.13 3.05 2.50
CA ALA A 401 -18.03 4.15 1.54
C ALA A 401 -19.43 4.63 1.09
N LEU A 402 -20.35 3.71 0.79
CA LEU A 402 -21.73 4.07 0.43
C LEU A 402 -22.45 4.80 1.57
N GLN A 403 -22.25 4.39 2.82
CA GLN A 403 -22.81 5.10 3.99
C GLN A 403 -22.19 6.49 4.17
N VAL A 404 -20.87 6.62 3.98
CA VAL A 404 -20.18 7.92 4.02
C VAL A 404 -20.71 8.84 2.91
N SER A 405 -20.94 8.31 1.71
CA SER A 405 -21.53 9.05 0.59
C SER A 405 -22.94 9.53 0.90
N LEU A 406 -23.80 8.66 1.45
CA LEU A 406 -25.16 9.01 1.85
C LEU A 406 -25.16 10.17 2.86
N ARG A 407 -24.29 10.10 3.87
CA ARG A 407 -24.13 11.15 4.87
C ARG A 407 -23.64 12.45 4.23
N ALA A 408 -22.57 12.40 3.45
CA ALA A 408 -21.99 13.57 2.81
C ALA A 408 -22.97 14.25 1.82
N GLY A 409 -23.77 13.46 1.11
CA GLY A 409 -24.84 13.98 0.25
C GLY A 409 -25.93 14.70 1.05
N ARG A 410 -26.34 14.17 2.22
CA ARG A 410 -27.27 14.85 3.14
C ARG A 410 -26.70 16.15 3.72
N GLU A 411 -25.38 16.23 3.85
CA GLU A 411 -24.65 17.44 4.25
C GLU A 411 -24.44 18.43 3.07
N GLY A 412 -24.99 18.16 1.89
CA GLY A 412 -24.99 19.08 0.74
C GLY A 412 -23.79 18.97 -0.20
N ARG A 413 -22.93 17.95 -0.05
CA ARG A 413 -21.80 17.73 -0.96
C ARG A 413 -22.27 17.09 -2.27
N LYS A 414 -22.26 17.88 -3.36
CA LYS A 414 -22.85 17.53 -4.67
C LYS A 414 -22.16 16.35 -5.36
N GLU A 415 -20.88 16.12 -5.06
CA GLU A 415 -20.10 14.99 -5.55
C GLU A 415 -20.49 13.64 -4.93
N HIS A 416 -21.27 13.66 -3.84
CA HIS A 416 -21.76 12.48 -3.14
C HIS A 416 -23.25 12.25 -3.41
N LYS A 417 -23.65 10.98 -3.39
CA LYS A 417 -25.01 10.58 -3.75
C LYS A 417 -25.84 10.28 -2.50
N ILE A 418 -27.07 10.80 -2.49
CA ILE A 418 -28.10 10.35 -1.56
C ILE A 418 -28.76 9.13 -2.20
N TYR A 419 -28.62 7.98 -1.56
CA TYR A 419 -29.27 6.76 -2.02
C TYR A 419 -30.65 6.62 -1.35
N GLY A 420 -31.70 6.57 -2.18
CA GLY A 420 -33.02 6.10 -1.76
C GLY A 420 -33.07 4.57 -1.67
N ARG A 421 -34.23 4.03 -1.27
CA ARG A 421 -34.46 2.57 -1.19
C ARG A 421 -34.25 1.87 -2.53
N THR A 422 -34.56 2.55 -3.64
CA THR A 422 -34.46 2.03 -5.01
C THR A 422 -33.11 2.34 -5.67
N ASP A 423 -32.32 3.25 -5.11
CA ASP A 423 -31.11 3.77 -5.76
C ASP A 423 -29.83 3.14 -5.20
N MET A 424 -29.92 2.43 -4.08
CA MET A 424 -28.80 1.69 -3.50
C MET A 424 -28.34 0.60 -4.48
N PRO A 425 -27.03 0.55 -4.82
CA PRO A 425 -26.53 -0.46 -5.73
C PRO A 425 -26.63 -1.86 -5.12
N THR A 426 -26.87 -2.85 -5.97
CA THR A 426 -26.72 -4.25 -5.59
C THR A 426 -25.23 -4.58 -5.48
N LEU A 427 -24.82 -5.11 -4.33
CA LEU A 427 -23.45 -5.57 -4.11
C LEU A 427 -23.34 -7.07 -4.39
N LEU A 428 -22.35 -7.44 -5.19
CA LEU A 428 -21.89 -8.80 -5.43
C LEU A 428 -20.45 -8.93 -4.90
N HIS A 429 -20.06 -10.15 -4.57
CA HIS A 429 -18.74 -10.47 -4.06
C HIS A 429 -18.19 -11.71 -4.76
N GLY A 430 -16.94 -11.63 -5.19
CA GLY A 430 -16.23 -12.72 -5.83
C GLY A 430 -14.86 -12.96 -5.20
N VAL A 431 -14.48 -14.23 -5.07
CA VAL A 431 -13.11 -14.61 -4.75
C VAL A 431 -12.39 -15.02 -6.03
N TYR A 432 -11.18 -14.51 -6.22
CA TYR A 432 -10.36 -14.79 -7.40
C TYR A 432 -8.90 -15.02 -7.01
N GLY A 433 -8.12 -15.66 -7.90
CA GLY A 433 -6.66 -15.60 -7.89
C GLY A 433 -5.92 -16.09 -6.63
N LEU A 434 -6.61 -16.75 -5.70
CA LEU A 434 -6.04 -17.18 -4.43
C LEU A 434 -4.97 -18.24 -4.65
N GLY A 435 -3.80 -18.07 -4.03
CA GLY A 435 -2.66 -18.96 -4.26
C GLY A 435 -2.12 -18.88 -5.68
N SER A 436 -2.11 -17.69 -6.29
CA SER A 436 -1.76 -17.47 -7.71
C SER A 436 -2.53 -18.38 -8.67
N LYS A 437 -3.74 -18.81 -8.31
CA LYS A 437 -4.65 -19.41 -9.28
C LYS A 437 -4.85 -18.43 -10.43
N ASP A 438 -4.89 -18.94 -11.66
CA ASP A 438 -5.06 -18.09 -12.82
C ASP A 438 -6.36 -17.28 -12.72
N PHE A 439 -6.31 -16.04 -13.18
CA PHE A 439 -7.44 -15.13 -13.29
C PHE A 439 -7.28 -14.36 -14.59
N ASN A 440 -7.83 -14.93 -15.65
CA ASN A 440 -7.60 -14.47 -17.02
C ASN A 440 -8.82 -13.72 -17.58
N LYS A 441 -8.74 -13.36 -18.87
CA LYS A 441 -9.81 -12.61 -19.55
C LYS A 441 -11.17 -13.30 -19.55
N TYR A 442 -11.21 -14.63 -19.60
CA TYR A 442 -12.46 -15.41 -19.62
C TYR A 442 -13.12 -15.45 -18.24
N ASP A 443 -12.29 -15.49 -17.19
CA ASP A 443 -12.75 -15.37 -15.80
C ASP A 443 -13.36 -13.99 -15.55
N VAL A 444 -12.70 -12.91 -16.01
CA VAL A 444 -13.25 -11.55 -15.93
C VAL A 444 -14.54 -11.43 -16.74
N ALA A 445 -14.59 -11.98 -17.95
CA ALA A 445 -15.79 -11.98 -18.77
C ALA A 445 -16.98 -12.64 -18.05
N ALA A 446 -16.75 -13.77 -17.38
CA ALA A 446 -17.76 -14.43 -16.57
C ALA A 446 -18.27 -13.53 -15.42
N VAL A 447 -17.38 -12.76 -14.77
CA VAL A 447 -17.78 -11.76 -13.77
C VAL A 447 -18.67 -10.69 -14.39
N LEU A 448 -18.32 -10.16 -15.56
CA LEU A 448 -19.10 -9.13 -16.23
C LEU A 448 -20.47 -9.63 -16.71
N GLU A 449 -20.56 -10.87 -17.22
CA GLU A 449 -21.84 -11.50 -17.55
C GLU A 449 -22.73 -11.70 -16.32
N ASN A 450 -22.14 -12.11 -15.19
CA ASN A 450 -22.86 -12.25 -13.92
C ASN A 450 -23.41 -10.89 -13.44
N MET A 451 -22.60 -9.83 -13.55
CA MET A 451 -23.03 -8.46 -13.26
C MET A 451 -24.16 -8.01 -14.19
N TRP A 452 -24.04 -8.30 -15.48
CA TRP A 452 -25.04 -7.94 -16.48
C TRP A 452 -26.36 -8.66 -16.24
N ALA A 453 -26.33 -9.96 -15.91
CA ALA A 453 -27.51 -10.71 -15.51
C ALA A 453 -28.21 -10.09 -14.29
N CYS A 454 -27.43 -9.68 -13.28
CA CYS A 454 -27.96 -8.97 -12.11
C CYS A 454 -28.57 -7.61 -12.50
N PHE A 455 -27.89 -6.83 -13.34
CA PHE A 455 -28.33 -5.52 -13.80
C PHE A 455 -29.65 -5.58 -14.57
N GLN A 456 -29.85 -6.61 -15.39
CA GLN A 456 -31.10 -6.86 -16.11
C GLN A 456 -32.28 -7.28 -15.22
N GLY A 457 -32.08 -7.42 -13.91
CA GLY A 457 -33.12 -7.86 -12.97
C GLY A 457 -33.49 -9.33 -13.10
N LYS A 458 -32.58 -10.17 -13.65
CA LYS A 458 -32.83 -11.62 -13.71
C LYS A 458 -32.90 -12.21 -12.30
N THR A 459 -33.57 -13.35 -12.17
CA THR A 459 -33.70 -14.05 -10.88
C THR A 459 -32.35 -14.59 -10.40
N ARG A 460 -32.25 -14.97 -9.12
CA ARG A 460 -31.02 -15.55 -8.53
C ARG A 460 -30.61 -16.91 -9.12
N GLU A 461 -31.45 -17.49 -9.98
CA GLU A 461 -31.07 -18.65 -10.80
C GLU A 461 -30.10 -18.29 -11.93
N HIS A 462 -30.03 -17.00 -12.30
CA HIS A 462 -29.27 -16.50 -13.43
C HIS A 462 -28.01 -15.71 -13.04
N PHE A 463 -27.85 -15.36 -11.75
CA PHE A 463 -26.66 -14.69 -11.24
C PHE A 463 -26.36 -15.10 -9.80
N LEU A 464 -25.07 -15.07 -9.44
CA LEU A 464 -24.58 -15.36 -8.11
C LEU A 464 -24.21 -14.06 -7.39
N ARG A 465 -24.58 -13.96 -6.11
CA ARG A 465 -24.18 -12.85 -5.22
C ARG A 465 -22.78 -13.05 -4.67
N ASP A 466 -22.54 -14.24 -4.16
CA ASP A 466 -21.26 -14.68 -3.66
C ASP A 466 -20.78 -15.78 -4.60
N PHE A 467 -19.57 -15.63 -5.13
CA PHE A 467 -19.04 -16.57 -6.09
C PHE A 467 -17.52 -16.72 -6.04
N PHE A 468 -17.04 -17.75 -6.73
CA PHE A 468 -15.63 -18.00 -7.01
C PHE A 468 -15.41 -17.93 -8.52
N VAL A 469 -14.17 -17.62 -8.93
CA VAL A 469 -13.75 -17.62 -10.33
C VAL A 469 -12.40 -18.34 -10.47
N GLY A 470 -12.16 -18.99 -11.60
CA GLY A 470 -10.94 -19.74 -11.87
C GLY A 470 -10.87 -21.13 -11.20
N ILE A 471 -11.98 -21.64 -10.64
CA ILE A 471 -12.06 -22.99 -10.05
C ILE A 471 -13.27 -23.75 -10.60
N GLU A 472 -13.42 -25.01 -10.18
CA GLU A 472 -14.66 -25.78 -10.39
C GLU A 472 -15.34 -26.00 -9.05
N GLY A 473 -16.68 -25.99 -9.02
CA GLY A 473 -17.44 -26.25 -7.81
C GLY A 473 -18.73 -25.44 -7.67
N PRO A 474 -19.41 -25.55 -6.52
CA PRO A 474 -20.58 -24.74 -6.23
C PRO A 474 -20.19 -23.26 -6.10
N TYR A 475 -21.13 -22.38 -6.43
CA TYR A 475 -20.92 -20.93 -6.44
C TYR A 475 -19.80 -20.46 -7.37
N THR A 476 -19.41 -21.25 -8.37
CA THR A 476 -18.38 -20.84 -9.33
C THR A 476 -18.99 -20.30 -10.61
N LEU A 477 -18.50 -19.15 -11.07
CA LEU A 477 -18.76 -18.67 -12.41
C LEU A 477 -17.93 -19.47 -13.41
N LYS A 478 -18.60 -19.99 -14.46
CA LYS A 478 -17.90 -20.68 -15.55
C LYS A 478 -17.20 -19.64 -16.43
N PRO A 479 -15.94 -19.86 -16.84
CA PRO A 479 -15.24 -18.94 -17.74
C PRO A 479 -16.05 -18.67 -19.01
N GLU A 480 -16.16 -17.41 -19.41
CA GLU A 480 -16.92 -16.99 -20.59
C GLU A 480 -15.95 -16.81 -21.77
N PRO A 481 -16.07 -17.63 -22.84
CA PRO A 481 -15.21 -17.50 -24.02
C PRO A 481 -15.42 -16.16 -24.75
N LEU A 482 -14.32 -15.56 -25.19
CA LEU A 482 -14.34 -14.32 -25.96
C LEU A 482 -13.79 -14.56 -27.37
N SER A 483 -14.62 -15.07 -28.28
CA SER A 483 -14.20 -15.42 -29.65
C SER A 483 -13.67 -14.24 -30.46
N ASP A 484 -14.20 -13.04 -30.20
CA ASP A 484 -13.92 -11.83 -30.98
C ASP A 484 -12.93 -10.89 -30.26
N TYR A 485 -12.40 -11.32 -29.11
CA TYR A 485 -11.39 -10.57 -28.37
C TYR A 485 -10.05 -10.68 -29.10
N LYS A 486 -9.55 -9.53 -29.57
CA LYS A 486 -8.23 -9.45 -30.21
C LYS A 486 -7.17 -9.28 -29.15
N ASP A 487 -6.28 -10.26 -29.07
CA ASP A 487 -5.10 -10.17 -28.20
C ASP A 487 -4.21 -9.02 -28.66
N ARG A 488 -3.81 -8.19 -27.69
CA ARG A 488 -2.95 -7.02 -27.92
C ARG A 488 -1.47 -7.39 -27.99
N GLU A 489 -1.14 -8.61 -27.57
CA GLU A 489 0.22 -9.08 -27.36
C GLU A 489 0.44 -10.43 -28.05
N ILE A 490 1.68 -10.69 -28.45
CA ILE A 490 2.10 -11.99 -28.95
C ILE A 490 2.44 -12.86 -27.75
N GLY A 491 1.62 -13.86 -27.48
CA GLY A 491 1.91 -14.87 -26.45
C GLY A 491 2.85 -15.95 -26.98
N MET A 492 3.92 -16.23 -26.25
CA MET A 492 4.81 -17.37 -26.51
C MET A 492 4.89 -18.25 -25.27
N THR A 493 4.64 -19.55 -25.43
CA THR A 493 4.77 -20.54 -24.36
C THR A 493 5.92 -21.48 -24.68
N PHE A 494 6.82 -21.64 -23.71
CA PHE A 494 7.96 -22.52 -23.82
C PHE A 494 7.83 -23.64 -22.80
N ILE A 495 8.01 -24.88 -23.26
CA ILE A 495 7.99 -26.07 -22.43
C ILE A 495 9.42 -26.60 -22.38
N GLY A 496 10.01 -26.64 -21.19
CA GLY A 496 11.37 -27.10 -20.98
C GLY A 496 11.48 -28.01 -19.76
N ILE A 497 12.57 -28.77 -19.68
CA ILE A 497 12.88 -29.59 -18.51
C ILE A 497 13.68 -28.73 -17.51
N GLY A 498 13.48 -28.97 -16.22
CA GLY A 498 14.22 -28.29 -15.16
C GLY A 498 15.73 -28.40 -15.38
N ALA A 499 16.45 -27.29 -15.20
CA ALA A 499 17.90 -27.14 -15.38
C ALA A 499 18.45 -27.21 -16.82
N GLU A 500 17.61 -27.18 -17.87
CA GLU A 500 18.08 -27.05 -19.27
C GLU A 500 18.38 -25.61 -19.72
N GLY A 501 18.24 -24.63 -18.81
CA GLY A 501 18.50 -23.22 -19.11
C GLY A 501 17.37 -22.50 -19.87
N VAL A 502 16.23 -23.16 -20.13
CA VAL A 502 15.09 -22.55 -20.86
C VAL A 502 14.62 -21.25 -20.19
N LYS A 503 14.43 -21.23 -18.86
CA LYS A 503 14.05 -20.01 -18.12
C LYS A 503 15.04 -18.86 -18.35
N THR A 504 16.33 -19.12 -18.16
CA THR A 504 17.39 -18.11 -18.30
C THR A 504 17.53 -17.61 -19.74
N ALA A 505 17.34 -18.49 -20.73
CA ALA A 505 17.31 -18.11 -22.14
C ALA A 505 16.14 -17.17 -22.44
N LEU A 506 14.98 -17.37 -21.82
CA LEU A 506 13.81 -16.50 -21.99
C LEU A 506 13.99 -15.15 -21.31
N GLU A 507 14.55 -15.11 -20.11
CA GLU A 507 14.87 -13.85 -19.43
C GLU A 507 15.87 -13.03 -20.25
N THR A 508 16.90 -13.69 -20.78
CA THR A 508 17.88 -13.06 -21.71
C THR A 508 17.21 -12.60 -23.01
N ALA A 509 16.31 -13.40 -23.59
CA ALA A 509 15.59 -13.01 -24.81
C ALA A 509 14.71 -11.78 -24.55
N ALA A 510 14.00 -11.73 -23.43
CA ALA A 510 13.18 -10.58 -23.04
C ALA A 510 14.02 -9.30 -22.91
N LEU A 511 15.20 -9.40 -22.30
CA LEU A 511 16.18 -8.30 -22.22
C LEU A 511 16.60 -7.82 -23.62
N ILE A 512 16.99 -8.73 -24.51
CA ILE A 512 17.42 -8.40 -25.87
C ILE A 512 16.29 -7.72 -26.67
N TYR A 513 15.06 -8.22 -26.56
CA TYR A 513 13.92 -7.61 -27.25
C TYR A 513 13.58 -6.22 -26.70
N ALA A 514 13.76 -5.99 -25.40
CA ALA A 514 13.52 -4.69 -24.79
C ALA A 514 14.59 -3.64 -25.17
N GLU A 515 15.86 -4.03 -25.31
CA GLU A 515 16.95 -3.12 -25.71
C GLU A 515 16.94 -2.78 -27.21
N GLY A 516 16.33 -3.62 -28.05
CA GLY A 516 16.30 -3.49 -29.51
C GLY A 516 15.13 -2.69 -30.09
N SER A 517 14.20 -2.22 -29.24
CA SER A 517 13.02 -1.40 -29.59
C SER A 517 13.16 0.02 -29.06
#